data_AF-A0A397EX78-F1
#
_entry.id   AF-A0A397EX78-F1
#
_cell.length_a   1.000
_cell.length_b   1.000
_cell.length_c   1.000
_cell.angle_alpha   90.00
_cell.angle_beta   90.00
_cell.angle_gamma   90.00
#
_symmetry.space_group_name_H-M   'P 1'
#
loop_
_entity.id
_entity.type
_entity.pdbx_description
1 polymer ?
#
loop_
_entity_poly.entity_id
_entity_poly.type
_entity_poly.pdbx_seq_one_letter_code
_entity_poly.pdbx_strand_id
1 'polypeptide(L)'
;VAEGIGLARVTPNFKTGLIDRGIFGTNAEIIQMVYYLLRHEGLFVGPSAALNVVGAVKMARELGPGHTIVTVLCDGGDRYRSKLFNAKWLEDEKLTQYVDAPLKL
;
A
#
# COMPACT_ATOMS: atom_id res chain seq x y z
N VAL A 1 2.54 8.22 6.33
CA VAL A 1 2.94 7.57 5.06
C VAL A 1 1.81 7.57 4.06
N ALA A 2 0.70 6.87 4.32
CA ALA A 2 -0.45 6.87 3.41
C ALA A 2 -1.18 8.22 3.40
N GLU A 3 -1.69 8.59 2.23
CA GLU A 3 -2.47 9.80 1.97
C GLU A 3 -3.70 9.42 1.13
N GLY A 4 -4.80 10.16 1.29
CA GLY A 4 -6.04 9.93 0.52
C GLY A 4 -6.93 8.78 1.02
N ILE A 5 -6.58 8.13 2.13
CA ILE A 5 -7.34 7.01 2.73
C ILE A 5 -7.51 7.20 4.25
N GLY A 6 -8.38 6.41 4.88
CA GLY A 6 -8.48 6.35 6.35
C GLY A 6 -9.21 7.56 6.98
N LEU A 7 -10.42 7.86 6.50
CA LEU A 7 -11.23 8.94 7.06
C LEU A 7 -11.71 8.62 8.47
N ALA A 8 -11.69 9.60 9.37
CA ALA A 8 -12.22 9.50 10.73
C ALA A 8 -13.76 9.49 10.80
N ARG A 9 -14.44 9.46 9.65
CA ARG A 9 -15.91 9.46 9.55
C ARG A 9 -16.36 8.59 8.38
N VAL A 10 -17.56 8.05 8.50
CA VAL A 10 -18.22 7.33 7.41
C VAL A 10 -18.93 8.32 6.48
N THR A 11 -18.49 8.41 5.23
CA THR A 11 -19.11 9.29 4.23
C THR A 11 -20.39 8.67 3.66
N PRO A 12 -21.36 9.47 3.18
CA PRO A 12 -22.62 8.95 2.65
C PRO A 12 -22.46 7.91 1.54
N ASN A 13 -21.50 8.11 0.62
CA ASN A 13 -21.19 7.15 -0.45
C ASN A 13 -20.58 5.85 0.08
N PHE A 14 -19.83 5.89 1.18
CA PHE A 14 -19.27 4.69 1.80
C PHE A 14 -20.34 3.90 2.57
N LYS A 15 -21.33 4.57 3.18
CA LYS A 15 -22.45 3.92 3.88
C LYS A 15 -23.26 2.97 2.99
N THR A 16 -23.30 3.25 1.69
CA THR A 16 -24.01 2.43 0.69
C THR A 16 -23.12 1.41 0.00
N GLY A 17 -21.82 1.34 0.37
CA GLY A 17 -20.89 0.39 -0.23
C GLY A 17 -21.18 -1.05 0.22
N LEU A 18 -21.10 -1.99 -0.72
CA LEU A 18 -21.09 -3.42 -0.42
C LEU A 18 -19.66 -3.81 -0.03
N ILE A 19 -19.43 -4.01 1.27
CA ILE A 19 -18.10 -4.26 1.84
C ILE A 19 -18.20 -5.45 2.77
N ASP A 20 -17.52 -6.55 2.43
CA ASP A 20 -17.53 -7.76 3.26
C ASP A 20 -16.59 -7.62 4.47
N ARG A 21 -15.40 -7.05 4.27
CA ARG A 21 -14.40 -6.86 5.33
C ARG A 21 -13.33 -5.83 4.97
N GLY A 22 -12.62 -5.36 6.00
CA GLY A 22 -11.41 -4.54 5.85
C GLY A 22 -10.13 -5.35 6.11
N ILE A 23 -9.06 -5.02 5.41
CA ILE A 23 -7.71 -5.55 5.66
C ILE A 23 -6.84 -4.39 6.11
N PHE A 24 -6.16 -4.56 7.25
CA PHE A 24 -5.24 -3.56 7.77
C PHE A 24 -3.83 -3.77 7.22
N GLY A 25 -3.16 -2.66 6.93
CA GLY A 25 -1.74 -2.65 6.61
C GLY A 25 -1.01 -1.57 7.41
N THR A 26 0.27 -1.81 7.65
CA THR A 26 1.16 -0.94 8.43
C THR A 26 1.98 -0.04 7.51
N ASN A 27 2.54 1.05 8.07
CA ASN A 27 3.49 1.88 7.34
C ASN A 27 4.69 1.07 6.82
N ALA A 28 5.18 0.09 7.59
CA ALA A 28 6.28 -0.78 7.19
C ALA A 28 5.91 -1.60 5.94
N GLU A 29 4.74 -2.22 5.92
CA GLU A 29 4.25 -2.99 4.77
C GLU A 29 4.06 -2.10 3.54
N ILE A 30 3.59 -0.85 3.72
CA ILE A 30 3.47 0.11 2.62
C ILE A 30 4.84 0.42 2.02
N ILE A 31 5.84 0.77 2.84
CA ILE A 31 7.19 1.09 2.34
C ILE A 31 7.79 -0.12 1.63
N GLN A 32 7.75 -1.30 2.24
CA GLN A 32 8.26 -2.53 1.63
C GLN A 32 7.57 -2.81 0.29
N MET A 33 6.24 -2.68 0.22
CA MET A 33 5.50 -2.93 -1.01
C MET A 33 5.76 -1.90 -2.11
N VAL A 34 5.84 -0.60 -1.77
CA VAL A 34 6.18 0.46 -2.75
C VAL A 34 7.52 0.15 -3.42
N TYR A 35 8.54 -0.17 -2.63
CA TYR A 35 9.87 -0.47 -3.16
C TYR A 35 9.94 -1.83 -3.87
N TYR A 36 9.19 -2.84 -3.39
CA TYR A 36 9.07 -4.13 -4.07
C TYR A 36 8.48 -3.94 -5.48
N LEU A 37 7.34 -3.26 -5.58
CA LEU A 37 6.66 -2.98 -6.85
C LEU A 37 7.53 -2.20 -7.82
N LEU A 38 8.26 -1.19 -7.32
CA LEU A 38 9.17 -0.41 -8.14
C LEU A 38 10.31 -1.26 -8.71
N ARG A 39 10.92 -2.13 -7.91
CA ARG A 39 12.16 -2.84 -8.26
C ARG A 39 11.92 -4.15 -8.99
N HIS A 40 10.84 -4.86 -8.66
CA HIS A 40 10.58 -6.20 -9.17
C HIS A 40 9.49 -6.21 -10.25
N GLU A 41 8.53 -5.29 -10.19
CA GLU A 41 7.41 -5.23 -11.13
C GLU A 41 7.49 -4.01 -12.09
N GLY A 42 8.44 -3.09 -11.86
CA GLY A 42 8.56 -1.85 -12.63
C GLY A 42 7.40 -0.86 -12.41
N LEU A 43 6.62 -1.04 -11.34
CA LEU A 43 5.43 -0.25 -11.04
C LEU A 43 5.78 0.91 -10.09
N PHE A 44 5.77 2.14 -10.62
CA PHE A 44 6.04 3.36 -9.87
C PHE A 44 4.76 3.99 -9.32
N VAL A 45 4.38 3.61 -8.09
CA VAL A 45 3.06 3.91 -7.50
C VAL A 45 3.12 4.68 -6.18
N GLY A 46 1.99 5.27 -5.79
CA GLY A 46 1.79 5.89 -4.49
C GLY A 46 1.55 4.90 -3.33
N PRO A 47 1.45 5.40 -2.08
CA PRO A 47 1.33 4.58 -0.89
C PRO A 47 -0.03 3.87 -0.78
N SER A 48 -1.11 4.51 -1.27
CA SER A 48 -2.45 3.93 -1.25
C SER A 48 -2.57 2.75 -2.23
N ALA A 49 -1.99 2.89 -3.42
CA ALA A 49 -1.85 1.82 -4.40
C ALA A 49 -1.04 0.64 -3.86
N ALA A 50 0.09 0.91 -3.20
CA ALA A 50 0.88 -0.14 -2.55
C ALA A 50 0.11 -0.83 -1.41
N LEU A 51 -0.64 -0.09 -0.59
CA LEU A 51 -1.49 -0.68 0.45
C LEU A 51 -2.58 -1.59 -0.14
N ASN A 52 -3.15 -1.21 -1.27
CA ASN A 52 -4.09 -2.04 -2.02
C ASN A 52 -3.47 -3.36 -2.48
N VAL A 53 -2.19 -3.37 -2.88
CA VAL A 53 -1.46 -4.60 -3.20
C VAL A 53 -1.14 -5.41 -1.94
N VAL A 54 -0.78 -4.76 -0.82
CA VAL A 54 -0.62 -5.43 0.48
C VAL A 54 -1.91 -6.19 0.86
N GLY A 55 -3.06 -5.53 0.74
CA GLY A 55 -4.37 -6.15 0.99
C GLY A 55 -4.63 -7.34 0.06
N ALA A 56 -4.32 -7.19 -1.23
CA ALA A 56 -4.49 -8.25 -2.21
C ALA A 56 -3.60 -9.47 -1.91
N VAL A 57 -2.34 -9.28 -1.53
CA VAL A 57 -1.42 -10.37 -1.18
C VAL A 57 -1.87 -11.09 0.09
N LYS A 58 -2.32 -10.35 1.12
CA LYS A 58 -2.88 -10.95 2.34
C LYS A 58 -4.12 -11.79 2.03
N MET A 59 -5.02 -11.28 1.18
CA MET A 59 -6.20 -12.02 0.72
C MET A 59 -5.81 -13.27 -0.09
N ALA A 60 -4.81 -13.17 -0.97
CA ALA A 60 -4.36 -14.30 -1.79
C ALA A 60 -3.85 -15.47 -0.94
N ARG A 61 -3.13 -15.15 0.13
CA ARG A 61 -2.60 -16.14 1.08
C ARG A 61 -3.70 -16.84 1.87
N GLU A 62 -4.76 -16.13 2.20
CA GLU A 62 -5.91 -16.69 2.92
C GLU A 62 -6.77 -17.58 2.02
N LEU A 63 -7.06 -17.14 0.79
CA LEU A 63 -7.91 -17.89 -0.14
C LEU A 63 -7.18 -19.10 -0.76
N GLY A 64 -5.86 -19.03 -0.90
CA GLY A 64 -5.07 -20.09 -1.53
C GLY A 64 -5.23 -20.13 -3.06
N PRO A 65 -4.60 -21.13 -3.72
CA PRO A 65 -4.51 -21.21 -5.17
C PRO A 65 -5.88 -21.36 -5.85
N GLY A 66 -5.98 -20.91 -7.10
CA GLY A 66 -7.21 -20.98 -7.92
C GLY A 66 -8.10 -19.75 -7.85
N HIS A 67 -7.79 -18.79 -6.96
CA HIS A 67 -8.53 -17.54 -6.84
C HIS A 67 -7.86 -16.41 -7.62
N THR A 68 -8.67 -15.53 -8.21
CA THR A 68 -8.21 -14.30 -8.85
C THR A 68 -8.58 -13.11 -7.98
N ILE A 69 -7.59 -12.28 -7.64
CA ILE A 69 -7.80 -11.05 -6.86
C ILE A 69 -7.44 -9.87 -7.74
N VAL A 70 -8.36 -8.90 -7.78
CA VAL A 70 -8.17 -7.65 -8.51
C VAL A 70 -8.04 -6.51 -7.50
N THR A 71 -7.12 -5.59 -7.76
CA THR A 71 -6.92 -4.40 -6.94
C THR A 71 -6.66 -3.17 -7.81
N VAL A 72 -6.79 -1.98 -7.23
CA VAL A 72 -6.68 -0.70 -7.96
C VAL A 72 -5.41 0.03 -7.55
N LEU A 73 -4.64 0.51 -8.53
CA LEU A 73 -3.49 1.39 -8.31
C LEU A 73 -3.94 2.85 -8.46
N CYS A 74 -4.20 3.49 -7.32
CA CYS A 74 -4.92 4.76 -7.27
C CYS A 74 -4.15 5.95 -7.87
N ASP A 75 -2.82 5.97 -7.77
CA ASP A 75 -1.96 7.02 -8.32
C ASP A 75 -0.48 6.61 -8.47
N GLY A 76 0.27 7.45 -9.18
CA GLY A 76 1.68 7.27 -9.47
C GLY A 76 2.61 7.78 -8.36
N GLY A 77 3.83 7.25 -8.33
CA GLY A 77 4.85 7.62 -7.34
C GLY A 77 5.39 9.05 -7.51
N ASP A 78 5.12 9.72 -8.63
CA ASP A 78 5.58 11.07 -8.94
C ASP A 78 5.10 12.10 -7.91
N ARG A 79 3.90 11.91 -7.37
CA ARG A 79 3.30 12.74 -6.32
C ARG A 79 4.03 12.67 -4.98
N TYR A 80 4.86 11.64 -4.79
CA TYR A 80 5.50 11.31 -3.52
C TYR A 80 7.03 11.41 -3.58
N ARG A 81 7.58 12.06 -4.62
CA ARG A 81 9.04 12.25 -4.80
C ARG A 81 9.71 12.93 -3.60
N SER A 82 9.05 13.89 -2.97
CA SER A 82 9.56 14.59 -1.78
C SER A 82 9.37 13.81 -0.47
N LYS A 83 8.69 12.64 -0.52
CA LYS A 83 8.37 11.80 0.63
C LYS A 83 8.89 10.37 0.45
N LEU A 84 8.05 9.44 -0.03
CA LEU A 84 8.34 8.00 -0.16
C LEU A 84 9.65 7.69 -0.89
N PHE A 85 10.02 8.54 -1.86
CA PHE A 85 11.21 8.39 -2.68
C PHE A 85 12.31 9.39 -2.32
N ASN A 86 12.23 10.01 -1.15
CA ASN A 86 13.23 10.93 -0.61
C ASN A 86 13.91 10.27 0.61
N ALA A 87 15.22 10.01 0.49
CA ALA A 87 15.98 9.33 1.53
C ALA A 87 15.99 10.09 2.86
N LYS A 88 16.10 11.43 2.83
CA LYS A 88 16.06 12.27 4.03
C LYS A 88 14.72 12.19 4.74
N TRP A 89 13.61 12.27 3.99
CA TRP A 89 12.27 12.15 4.57
C TRP A 89 12.06 10.78 5.22
N LEU A 90 12.54 9.71 4.57
CA LEU A 90 12.47 8.36 5.14
C LEU A 90 13.28 8.24 6.43
N GLU A 91 14.44 8.88 6.52
CA GLU A 91 15.25 8.91 7.73
C GLU A 91 14.56 9.68 8.86
N ASP A 92 14.06 10.89 8.56
CA ASP A 92 13.34 11.74 9.51
C ASP A 92 12.10 11.01 10.09
N GLU A 93 11.39 10.23 9.26
CA GLU A 93 10.23 9.42 9.65
C GLU A 93 10.60 8.04 10.23
N LYS A 94 11.89 7.70 10.31
CA LYS A 94 12.41 6.41 10.82
C LYS A 94 11.93 5.19 10.01
N LEU A 95 11.77 5.36 8.70
CA LEU A 95 11.26 4.37 7.76
C LEU A 95 12.33 3.76 6.85
N THR A 96 13.55 4.29 6.83
CA THR A 96 14.66 3.80 5.97
C THR A 96 14.89 2.30 6.09
N GLN A 97 14.75 1.75 7.30
CA GLN A 97 14.92 0.32 7.58
C GLN A 97 13.95 -0.60 6.81
N TYR A 98 12.87 -0.07 6.24
CA TYR A 98 11.86 -0.86 5.51
C TYR A 98 12.06 -0.85 3.99
N VAL A 99 12.97 -0.03 3.44
CA VAL A 99 13.18 0.13 1.99
C VAL A 99 13.74 -1.14 1.34
N ASP A 100 14.70 -1.78 2.01
CA ASP A 100 15.36 -3.01 1.53
C ASP A 100 14.99 -4.23 2.37
N ALA A 101 14.05 -4.07 3.31
CA ALA A 101 13.59 -5.17 4.13
C ALA A 101 12.73 -6.14 3.28
N PRO A 102 12.87 -7.46 3.49
CA PRO A 102 11.98 -8.41 2.84
C PRO A 102 10.54 -8.15 3.26
N LEU A 103 9.64 -8.22 2.29
CA LEU A 103 8.20 -8.09 2.51
C LEU A 103 7.71 -9.29 3.33
N LYS A 104 7.41 -9.07 4.62
CA LYS A 104 6.89 -10.10 5.54
C LYS A 104 5.36 -10.11 5.54
N LEU A 105 4.76 -10.24 4.36
CA LEU A 105 3.35 -10.59 4.26
C LEU A 105 3.16 -12.08 4.49
#